data_AF-A0A0D2XLC1-F1
#
_entry.id   AF-A0A0D2XLC1-F1
#
_cell.length_a   1.000
_cell.length_b   1.000
_cell.length_c   1.000
_cell.angle_alpha   90.00
_cell.angle_beta   90.00
_cell.angle_gamma   90.00
#
_symmetry.space_group_name_H-M   'P 1'
#
loop_
_entity.id
_entity.type
_entity.pdbx_description
1 polymer ?
#
loop_
_entity_poly.entity_id
_entity_poly.type
_entity_poly.pdbx_seq_one_letter_code
_entity_poly.pdbx_strand_id
1 'polypeptide(L)'
;MTSMIQFGQELSDWQNSLPQHLVLRSVDNMPQDANEDVHDPLREKFRTILILRYLNVQLLLHRPIFIRSLGTLLRESKTPYRNAGSINSMHANFDRVFVQVAENVIDIIYTILTRPDHGRHLIGAWWFTLYYAFSAALAIFGSLLISFDAEAGNAGRPESAKRYLGKTCEALLKLSDHNTLVLRCVKFVQQLLRIVNAWAILSGGLNRHNGNADMFVSQKPMT
;
A
#
# COMPACT_ATOMS: atom_id res chain seq x y z
N MET A 1 21.56 0.25 -8.57
CA MET A 1 20.43 0.82 -9.33
C MET A 1 20.31 0.18 -10.70
N THR A 2 21.40 0.03 -11.46
CA THR A 2 21.38 -0.59 -12.80
C THR A 2 20.81 -2.02 -12.81
N SER A 3 21.18 -2.86 -11.84
CA SER A 3 20.61 -4.22 -11.70
C SER A 3 19.10 -4.21 -11.40
N MET A 4 18.63 -3.27 -10.59
CA MET A 4 17.21 -3.15 -10.24
C MET A 4 16.35 -2.75 -11.45
N ILE A 5 16.86 -1.81 -12.27
CA ILE A 5 16.19 -1.39 -13.51
C ILE A 5 16.16 -2.56 -14.50
N GLN A 6 17.27 -3.28 -14.64
CA GLN A 6 17.34 -4.47 -15.48
C GLN A 6 16.34 -5.55 -15.04
N PHE A 7 16.30 -5.90 -13.75
CA PHE A 7 15.31 -6.86 -13.24
C PHE A 7 13.86 -6.37 -13.40
N GLY A 8 13.62 -5.06 -13.27
CA GLY A 8 12.31 -4.47 -13.54
C GLY A 8 11.90 -4.66 -15.00
N GLN A 9 12.83 -4.45 -15.93
CA GLN A 9 12.60 -4.66 -17.37
C GLN A 9 12.35 -6.13 -17.68
N GLU A 10 13.19 -7.04 -17.18
CA GLU A 10 13.02 -8.49 -17.37
C GLU A 10 11.67 -8.99 -16.84
N LEU A 11 11.21 -8.44 -15.71
CA LEU A 11 9.91 -8.76 -15.12
C LEU A 11 8.74 -8.23 -15.97
N SER A 12 8.87 -7.04 -16.55
CA SER A 12 7.90 -6.48 -17.49
C SER A 12 7.85 -7.26 -18.80
N ASP A 13 9.00 -7.64 -19.34
CA ASP A 13 9.10 -8.45 -20.55
C ASP A 13 8.48 -9.84 -20.32
N TRP A 14 8.75 -10.44 -19.15
CA TRP A 14 8.12 -11.67 -18.73
C TRP A 14 6.58 -11.54 -18.68
N GLN A 15 6.05 -10.48 -18.07
CA GLN A 15 4.61 -10.24 -18.03
C GLN A 15 4.00 -10.15 -19.44
N ASN A 16 4.68 -9.46 -20.36
CA ASN A 16 4.23 -9.30 -21.75
C ASN A 16 4.30 -10.60 -22.56
N SER A 17 5.17 -11.53 -22.16
CA SER A 17 5.30 -12.86 -22.78
C SER A 17 4.24 -13.87 -22.34
N LEU A 18 3.38 -13.52 -21.38
CA LEU A 18 2.37 -14.44 -20.84
C LEU A 18 1.29 -14.76 -21.87
N PRO A 19 0.87 -16.04 -21.99
CA PRO A 19 -0.28 -16.43 -22.81
C PRO A 19 -1.55 -15.68 -22.41
N GLN A 20 -2.45 -15.43 -23.36
CA GLN A 20 -3.71 -14.67 -23.15
C GLN A 20 -4.55 -15.17 -21.95
N HIS A 21 -4.53 -16.48 -21.69
CA HIS A 21 -5.27 -17.10 -20.58
C HIS A 21 -4.61 -16.93 -19.20
N LEU A 22 -3.36 -16.47 -19.13
CA LEU A 22 -2.59 -16.18 -17.91
C LEU A 22 -2.26 -14.70 -17.72
N VAL A 23 -2.78 -13.82 -18.59
CA VAL A 23 -2.58 -12.37 -18.48
C VAL A 23 -2.99 -11.90 -17.09
N LEU A 24 -2.10 -11.12 -16.46
CA LEU A 24 -2.30 -10.56 -15.14
C LEU A 24 -3.49 -9.60 -15.17
N ARG A 25 -4.46 -9.78 -14.27
CA ARG A 25 -5.67 -8.94 -14.17
C ARG A 25 -5.54 -7.95 -13.00
N SER A 26 -5.98 -6.72 -13.23
CA SER A 26 -6.33 -5.77 -12.15
C SER A 26 -7.58 -6.27 -11.42
N VAL A 27 -7.80 -5.74 -10.21
CA VAL A 27 -9.00 -5.95 -9.40
C VAL A 27 -10.28 -5.64 -10.19
N ASP A 28 -10.24 -4.61 -11.04
CA ASP A 28 -11.37 -4.18 -11.88
C ASP A 28 -11.81 -5.23 -12.92
N ASN A 29 -10.90 -6.14 -13.28
CA ASN A 29 -11.14 -7.18 -14.28
C ASN A 29 -11.41 -8.56 -13.64
N MET A 30 -11.56 -8.62 -12.30
CA MET A 30 -11.85 -9.86 -11.60
C MET A 30 -13.37 -10.11 -11.60
N PRO A 31 -13.85 -11.29 -12.02
CA PRO A 31 -15.27 -11.56 -12.24
C PRO A 31 -16.07 -11.35 -10.97
N GLN A 32 -16.86 -10.28 -10.85
CA GLN A 32 -17.45 -9.83 -9.57
C GLN A 32 -18.60 -10.72 -9.10
N ASP A 33 -19.25 -11.42 -10.03
CA ASP A 33 -20.42 -12.25 -9.76
C ASP A 33 -20.08 -13.75 -9.78
N ALA A 34 -20.69 -14.49 -8.87
CA ALA A 34 -20.68 -15.96 -8.84
C ALA A 34 -21.31 -16.59 -10.11
N ASN A 35 -22.11 -15.80 -10.83
CA ASN A 35 -22.88 -16.19 -12.01
C ASN A 35 -22.18 -15.85 -13.34
N GLU A 36 -21.05 -15.13 -13.33
CA GLU A 36 -20.18 -15.14 -14.50
C GLU A 36 -19.55 -16.53 -14.54
N ASP A 37 -19.98 -17.33 -15.51
CA ASP A 37 -19.56 -18.71 -15.73
C ASP A 37 -18.02 -18.78 -15.65
N VAL A 38 -17.49 -19.12 -14.48
CA VAL A 38 -16.06 -19.32 -14.27
C VAL A 38 -15.74 -20.61 -15.00
N HIS A 39 -15.54 -20.50 -16.32
CA HIS A 39 -15.35 -21.61 -17.22
C HIS A 39 -14.19 -22.53 -16.80
N ASP A 40 -13.30 -22.06 -15.90
CA ASP A 40 -12.17 -22.83 -15.36
C ASP A 40 -11.67 -22.27 -14.01
N PRO A 41 -12.10 -22.81 -12.85
CA PRO A 41 -11.67 -22.34 -11.52
C PRO A 41 -10.18 -22.56 -11.26
N LEU A 42 -9.56 -23.56 -11.92
CA LEU A 42 -8.13 -23.83 -11.79
C LEU A 42 -7.30 -22.74 -12.49
N ARG A 43 -7.77 -22.27 -13.65
CA ARG A 43 -7.15 -21.14 -14.35
C ARG A 43 -7.20 -19.86 -13.53
N GLU A 44 -8.33 -19.51 -12.94
CA GLU A 44 -8.44 -18.30 -12.12
C GLU A 44 -7.58 -18.38 -10.86
N LYS A 45 -7.43 -19.58 -10.26
CA LYS A 45 -6.45 -19.82 -9.20
C LYS A 45 -5.02 -19.57 -9.67
N PHE A 46 -4.60 -20.10 -10.81
CA PHE A 46 -3.26 -19.87 -11.32
C PHE A 46 -3.01 -18.39 -11.65
N ARG A 47 -3.97 -17.70 -12.28
CA ARG A 47 -3.89 -16.26 -12.54
C ARG A 47 -3.73 -15.46 -11.26
N THR A 48 -4.52 -15.76 -10.24
CA THR A 48 -4.46 -15.15 -8.92
C THR A 48 -3.08 -15.33 -8.27
N ILE A 49 -2.56 -16.56 -8.27
CA ILE A 49 -1.22 -16.85 -7.73
C ILE A 49 -0.16 -16.09 -8.51
N LEU A 50 -0.29 -16.01 -9.83
CA LEU A 50 0.67 -15.36 -10.72
C LEU A 50 0.73 -13.84 -10.49
N ILE A 51 -0.42 -13.16 -10.44
CA ILE A 51 -0.46 -11.71 -10.17
C ILE A 51 0.08 -11.39 -8.78
N LEU A 52 -0.28 -12.16 -7.76
CA LEU A 52 0.22 -11.94 -6.39
C LEU A 52 1.74 -12.12 -6.32
N ARG A 53 2.29 -13.14 -7.02
CA ARG A 53 3.74 -13.36 -7.09
C ARG A 53 4.45 -12.23 -7.83
N TYR A 54 3.91 -11.82 -8.98
CA TYR A 54 4.45 -10.71 -9.76
C TYR A 54 4.51 -9.42 -8.93
N LEU A 55 3.40 -9.03 -8.29
CA LEU A 55 3.34 -7.82 -7.45
C LEU A 55 4.26 -7.93 -6.24
N ASN A 56 4.38 -9.12 -5.63
CA ASN A 56 5.33 -9.33 -4.53
C ASN A 56 6.79 -9.19 -4.98
N VAL A 57 7.16 -9.68 -6.17
CA VAL A 57 8.51 -9.47 -6.72
C VAL A 57 8.76 -7.99 -6.98
N GLN A 58 7.76 -7.24 -7.47
CA GLN A 58 7.87 -5.78 -7.59
C GLN A 58 8.10 -5.11 -6.23
N LEU A 59 7.34 -5.46 -5.19
CA LEU A 59 7.57 -4.94 -3.83
C LEU A 59 8.99 -5.24 -3.33
N LEU A 60 9.48 -6.46 -3.56
CA LEU A 60 10.84 -6.86 -3.15
C LEU A 60 11.92 -6.09 -3.92
N LEU A 61 11.70 -5.81 -5.21
CA LEU A 61 12.62 -5.05 -6.04
C LEU A 61 12.80 -3.61 -5.53
N HIS A 62 11.72 -2.99 -5.05
CA HIS A 62 11.72 -1.63 -4.52
C HIS A 62 12.17 -1.54 -3.04
N ARG A 63 12.18 -2.66 -2.31
CA ARG A 63 12.50 -2.71 -0.88
C ARG A 63 13.86 -2.08 -0.49
N PRO A 64 14.97 -2.26 -1.22
CA PRO A 64 16.25 -1.65 -0.86
C PRO A 64 16.22 -0.12 -0.88
N ILE A 65 15.51 0.48 -1.85
CA ILE A 65 15.33 1.93 -1.94
C ILE A 65 14.49 2.41 -0.77
N PHE A 66 13.38 1.72 -0.51
CA PHE A 66 12.49 2.03 0.60
C PHE A 66 13.19 2.00 1.97
N ILE A 67 14.00 0.97 2.24
CA ILE A 67 14.78 0.87 3.48
C ILE A 67 15.81 2.00 3.57
N ARG A 68 16.46 2.36 2.46
CA ARG A 68 17.39 3.49 2.42
C ARG A 68 16.68 4.80 2.74
N SER A 69 15.51 5.05 2.15
CA SER A 69 14.68 6.24 2.42
C SER A 69 14.23 6.32 3.89
N LEU A 70 13.83 5.18 4.49
CA LEU A 70 13.53 5.15 5.93
C LEU A 70 14.77 5.42 6.79
N GLY A 71 15.93 4.90 6.38
CA GLY A 71 17.20 5.13 7.06
C GLY A 71 17.68 6.57 6.99
N THR A 72 17.41 7.30 5.89
CA THR A 72 17.74 8.73 5.77
C THR A 72 16.88 9.57 6.71
N LEU A 73 15.57 9.31 6.80
CA LEU A 73 14.68 10.03 7.73
C LEU A 73 15.10 9.85 9.20
N LEU A 74 15.46 8.62 9.58
CA LEU A 74 15.93 8.33 10.93
C LEU A 74 17.25 9.03 11.26
N ARG A 75 18.07 9.35 10.24
CA ARG A 75 19.30 10.13 10.39
C ARG A 75 19.06 11.64 10.34
N GLU A 76 18.19 12.12 9.47
CA GLU A 76 17.85 13.54 9.29
C GLU A 76 17.15 14.12 10.52
N SER A 77 16.34 13.34 11.22
CA SER A 77 15.81 13.71 12.55
C SER A 77 16.89 14.02 13.61
N LYS A 78 18.17 13.71 13.35
CA LYS A 78 19.31 14.04 14.21
C LYS A 78 20.15 15.23 13.74
N THR A 79 19.90 15.80 12.57
CA THR A 79 20.71 16.90 12.01
C THR A 79 19.82 17.99 11.40
N PRO A 80 19.77 19.21 12.00
CA PRO A 80 18.71 20.18 11.73
C PRO A 80 18.85 21.00 10.44
N TYR A 81 19.78 20.70 9.52
CA TYR A 81 19.98 21.56 8.36
C TYR A 81 20.64 20.85 7.18
N ARG A 82 19.84 20.39 6.21
CA ARG A 82 20.32 20.19 4.83
C ARG A 82 19.19 20.26 3.81
N ASN A 83 19.47 20.99 2.72
CA ASN A 83 18.57 21.32 1.61
C ASN A 83 17.92 20.09 0.94
N ALA A 84 16.60 19.96 1.12
CA ALA A 84 15.71 18.93 0.56
C ALA A 84 15.37 19.10 -0.94
N GLY A 85 16.15 19.87 -1.70
CA GLY A 85 15.70 20.42 -2.99
C GLY A 85 15.91 19.55 -4.23
N SER A 86 16.91 18.65 -4.28
CA SER A 86 17.37 18.09 -5.57
C SER A 86 17.21 16.57 -5.74
N ILE A 87 16.82 15.83 -4.70
CA ILE A 87 16.67 14.36 -4.72
C ILE A 87 15.19 13.94 -4.94
N ASN A 88 14.29 14.92 -5.07
CA ASN A 88 12.88 14.77 -4.73
C ASN A 88 12.03 14.09 -5.82
N SER A 89 12.29 14.28 -7.12
CA SER A 89 11.39 13.82 -8.19
C SER A 89 11.50 12.32 -8.49
N MET A 90 12.71 11.77 -8.49
CA MET A 90 12.94 10.34 -8.76
C MET A 90 12.44 9.49 -7.58
N HIS A 91 12.73 9.93 -6.34
CA HIS A 91 12.21 9.30 -5.13
C HIS A 91 10.68 9.38 -5.05
N ALA A 92 10.07 10.52 -5.38
CA ALA A 92 8.62 10.67 -5.40
C ALA A 92 7.92 9.74 -6.42
N ASN A 93 8.51 9.53 -7.60
CA ASN A 93 7.96 8.58 -8.58
C ASN A 93 8.11 7.12 -8.12
N PHE A 94 9.25 6.76 -7.51
CA PHE A 94 9.43 5.42 -6.95
C PHE A 94 8.46 5.13 -5.80
N ASP A 95 8.22 6.11 -4.93
CA ASP A 95 7.26 5.99 -3.84
C ASP A 95 5.84 5.78 -4.36
N ARG A 96 5.43 6.48 -5.42
CA ARG A 96 4.10 6.31 -6.04
C ARG A 96 3.91 4.91 -6.62
N VAL A 97 4.88 4.41 -7.40
CA VAL A 97 4.81 3.06 -7.99
C VAL A 97 4.79 2.00 -6.88
N PHE A 98 5.63 2.15 -5.86
CA PHE A 98 5.70 1.22 -4.74
C PHE A 98 4.38 1.15 -3.94
N VAL A 99 3.77 2.30 -3.69
CA VAL A 99 2.45 2.39 -3.02
C VAL A 99 1.38 1.74 -3.89
N GLN A 100 1.31 2.06 -5.19
CA GLN A 100 0.32 1.48 -6.08
C GLN A 100 0.41 -0.05 -6.13
N VAL A 101 1.61 -0.62 -6.16
CA VAL A 101 1.81 -2.07 -6.11
C VAL A 101 1.29 -2.64 -4.79
N ALA A 102 1.57 -2.00 -3.66
CA ALA A 102 1.07 -2.43 -2.35
C ALA A 102 -0.46 -2.36 -2.26
N GLU A 103 -1.07 -1.29 -2.76
CA GLU A 103 -2.53 -1.10 -2.85
C GLU A 103 -3.17 -2.22 -3.67
N ASN A 104 -2.61 -2.53 -4.85
CA ASN A 104 -3.09 -3.60 -5.72
C ASN A 104 -3.01 -4.98 -5.04
N VAL A 105 -1.93 -5.28 -4.31
CA VAL A 105 -1.82 -6.54 -3.54
C VAL A 105 -2.94 -6.64 -2.52
N ILE A 106 -3.19 -5.57 -1.76
CA ILE A 106 -4.22 -5.56 -0.72
C ILE A 106 -5.61 -5.68 -1.35
N ASP A 107 -5.90 -4.96 -2.43
CA ASP A 107 -7.22 -4.98 -3.06
C ASP A 107 -7.54 -6.34 -3.70
N ILE A 108 -6.56 -7.00 -4.33
CA ILE A 108 -6.72 -8.37 -4.85
C ILE A 108 -7.02 -9.34 -3.70
N ILE A 109 -6.19 -9.33 -2.64
CA ILE A 109 -6.35 -10.25 -1.51
C ILE A 109 -7.67 -10.00 -0.79
N TYR A 110 -8.04 -8.75 -0.57
CA TYR A 110 -9.30 -8.35 0.06
C TYR A 110 -10.48 -8.89 -0.75
N THR A 111 -10.54 -8.56 -2.04
CA THR A 111 -11.62 -8.97 -2.95
C THR A 111 -11.80 -10.49 -2.96
N ILE A 112 -10.71 -11.26 -2.99
CA ILE A 112 -10.78 -12.72 -2.99
C ILE A 112 -11.31 -13.26 -1.66
N LEU A 113 -10.85 -12.71 -0.53
CA LEU A 113 -11.16 -13.23 0.80
C LEU A 113 -12.52 -12.77 1.35
N THR A 114 -13.07 -11.69 0.83
CA THR A 114 -14.40 -11.18 1.22
C THR A 114 -15.54 -11.68 0.33
N ARG A 115 -15.24 -12.39 -0.76
CA ARG A 115 -16.26 -12.99 -1.63
C ARG A 115 -17.13 -14.02 -0.89
N PRO A 116 -18.45 -14.00 -1.11
CA PRO A 116 -19.39 -14.92 -0.45
C PRO A 116 -19.15 -16.40 -0.81
N ASP A 117 -18.74 -16.70 -2.04
CA ASP A 117 -18.54 -18.09 -2.52
C ASP A 117 -17.16 -18.66 -2.20
N HIS A 118 -16.55 -18.19 -1.11
CA HIS A 118 -15.27 -18.69 -0.60
C HIS A 118 -14.15 -18.67 -1.64
N GLY A 119 -13.75 -17.47 -2.10
CA GLY A 119 -12.54 -17.25 -2.92
C GLY A 119 -11.23 -17.76 -2.27
N ARG A 120 -11.30 -18.28 -1.05
CA ARG A 120 -10.23 -19.04 -0.37
C ARG A 120 -9.63 -20.18 -1.21
N HIS A 121 -10.34 -20.74 -2.17
CA HIS A 121 -9.78 -21.77 -3.05
C HIS A 121 -8.83 -21.20 -4.13
N LEU A 122 -8.94 -19.89 -4.42
CA LEU A 122 -8.11 -19.17 -5.39
C LEU A 122 -6.78 -18.72 -4.79
N ILE A 123 -6.74 -18.47 -3.48
CA ILE A 123 -5.47 -18.32 -2.78
C ILE A 123 -4.79 -19.69 -2.73
N GLY A 124 -3.50 -19.74 -3.06
CA GLY A 124 -2.72 -20.97 -3.00
C GLY A 124 -2.50 -21.42 -1.55
N ALA A 125 -1.25 -21.45 -1.10
CA ALA A 125 -1.00 -21.68 0.31
C ALA A 125 -1.24 -20.38 1.10
N TRP A 126 -2.07 -20.45 2.15
CA TRP A 126 -2.49 -19.31 2.96
C TRP A 126 -1.33 -18.49 3.54
N TRP A 127 -0.20 -19.13 3.86
CA TRP A 127 0.97 -18.43 4.40
C TRP A 127 1.61 -17.45 3.40
N PHE A 128 1.52 -17.73 2.09
CA PHE A 128 1.97 -16.78 1.08
C PHE A 128 1.07 -15.55 1.04
N THR A 129 -0.25 -15.75 1.09
CA THR A 129 -1.23 -14.65 1.14
C THR A 129 -1.01 -13.77 2.38
N LEU A 130 -0.77 -14.40 3.53
CA LEU A 130 -0.43 -13.69 4.76
C LEU A 130 0.84 -12.84 4.59
N TYR A 131 1.90 -13.43 4.04
CA TYR A 131 3.16 -12.74 3.79
C TYR A 131 2.99 -11.55 2.83
N TYR A 132 2.24 -11.72 1.74
CA TYR A 132 2.01 -10.66 0.75
C TYR A 132 1.18 -9.51 1.35
N ALA A 133 0.07 -9.80 2.01
CA ALA A 133 -0.79 -8.78 2.62
C ALA A 133 -0.05 -8.02 3.72
N PHE A 134 0.69 -8.74 4.58
CA PHE A 134 1.48 -8.12 5.64
C PHE A 134 2.60 -7.24 5.07
N SER A 135 3.32 -7.72 4.05
CA SER A 135 4.38 -6.94 3.40
C SER A 135 3.84 -5.68 2.73
N ALA A 136 2.69 -5.77 2.08
CA ALA A 136 2.01 -4.62 1.48
C ALA A 136 1.54 -3.61 2.55
N ALA A 137 1.00 -4.06 3.68
CA ALA A 137 0.63 -3.15 4.77
C ALA A 137 1.83 -2.39 5.35
N LEU A 138 2.99 -3.05 5.49
CA LEU A 138 4.22 -2.37 5.91
C LEU A 138 4.71 -1.36 4.87
N ALA A 139 4.59 -1.69 3.58
CA ALA A 139 4.92 -0.78 2.48
C ALA A 139 4.06 0.49 2.52
N ILE A 140 2.73 0.35 2.68
CA ILE A 140 1.81 1.48 2.86
C ILE A 140 2.22 2.34 4.06
N PHE A 141 2.41 1.74 5.23
CA PHE A 141 2.75 2.49 6.43
C PHE A 141 4.11 3.20 6.33
N GLY A 142 5.15 2.53 5.85
CA GLY A 142 6.46 3.19 5.72
C GLY A 142 6.48 4.24 4.59
N SER A 143 5.65 4.12 3.56
CA SER A 143 5.50 5.20 2.56
C SER A 143 4.89 6.47 3.17
N LEU A 144 3.97 6.29 4.13
CA LEU A 144 3.40 7.40 4.88
C LEU A 144 4.45 8.06 5.77
N LEU A 145 5.33 7.29 6.42
CA LEU A 145 6.46 7.81 7.17
C LEU A 145 7.41 8.65 6.30
N ILE A 146 7.72 8.19 5.09
CA ILE A 146 8.62 8.91 4.18
C ILE A 146 8.03 10.25 3.74
N SER A 147 6.72 10.31 3.56
CA SER A 147 6.04 11.51 3.08
C SER A 147 5.48 12.40 4.19
N PHE A 148 5.73 12.08 5.46
CA PHE A 148 5.28 12.88 6.60
C PHE A 148 6.05 14.22 6.71
N ASP A 149 7.29 14.26 6.20
CA ASP A 149 8.19 15.42 6.26
C ASP A 149 8.05 16.38 5.06
N ALA A 150 7.35 15.95 4.00
CA ALA A 150 7.13 16.73 2.78
C ALA A 150 5.81 17.51 2.87
N GLU A 151 5.92 18.76 3.33
CA GLU A 151 4.84 19.73 3.57
C GLU A 151 3.73 19.84 2.47
N ALA A 152 2.53 20.15 2.95
CA ALA A 152 1.35 20.72 2.29
C ALA A 152 0.62 20.00 1.12
N GLY A 153 1.19 18.98 0.47
CA GLY A 153 0.56 18.37 -0.73
C GLY A 153 -0.40 17.19 -0.51
N ASN A 154 -0.61 16.74 0.74
CA ASN A 154 -0.83 15.31 1.00
C ASN A 154 -2.05 14.93 1.86
N ALA A 155 -3.08 15.77 1.90
CA ALA A 155 -4.23 15.63 2.80
C ALA A 155 -4.98 14.28 2.70
N GLY A 156 -4.91 13.57 1.57
CA GLY A 156 -5.58 12.27 1.37
C GLY A 156 -4.76 11.02 1.70
N ARG A 157 -3.46 11.16 1.94
CA ARG A 157 -2.56 10.01 2.19
C ARG A 157 -2.80 9.26 3.50
N PRO A 158 -2.97 9.92 4.66
CA PRO A 158 -3.27 9.20 5.90
C PRO A 158 -4.62 8.47 5.82
N GLU A 159 -5.63 9.04 5.15
CA GLU A 159 -6.92 8.38 4.94
C GLU A 159 -6.80 7.16 4.00
N SER A 160 -6.02 7.26 2.91
CA SER A 160 -5.74 6.08 2.06
C SER A 160 -5.02 4.99 2.86
N ALA A 161 -3.98 5.35 3.62
CA ALA A 161 -3.24 4.41 4.45
C ALA A 161 -4.15 3.73 5.48
N LYS A 162 -5.01 4.49 6.16
CA LYS A 162 -6.01 3.98 7.09
C LYS A 162 -6.94 2.96 6.41
N ARG A 163 -7.45 3.28 5.22
CA ARG A 163 -8.31 2.39 4.43
C ARG A 163 -7.60 1.08 4.10
N TYR A 164 -6.37 1.13 3.60
CA TYR A 164 -5.62 -0.06 3.19
C TYR A 164 -5.13 -0.93 4.38
N LEU A 165 -4.74 -0.31 5.48
CA LEU A 165 -4.43 -1.03 6.72
C LEU A 165 -5.69 -1.70 7.31
N GLY A 166 -6.85 -1.03 7.24
CA GLY A 166 -8.15 -1.59 7.61
C GLY A 166 -8.52 -2.80 6.76
N LYS A 167 -8.50 -2.67 5.42
CA LYS A 167 -8.70 -3.77 4.47
C LYS A 167 -7.79 -4.96 4.78
N THR A 168 -6.53 -4.70 5.09
CA THR A 168 -5.59 -5.78 5.45
C THR A 168 -6.03 -6.52 6.72
N CYS A 169 -6.46 -5.80 7.76
CA CYS A 169 -6.95 -6.44 9.00
C CYS A 169 -8.14 -7.36 8.72
N GLU A 170 -9.13 -6.86 7.98
CA GLU A 170 -10.33 -7.61 7.60
C GLU A 170 -9.98 -8.84 6.76
N ALA A 171 -9.15 -8.67 5.73
CA ALA A 171 -8.71 -9.76 4.86
C ALA A 171 -7.97 -10.86 5.65
N LEU A 172 -7.04 -10.48 6.54
CA LEU A 172 -6.29 -11.44 7.35
C LEU A 172 -7.18 -12.19 8.36
N LEU A 173 -8.17 -11.53 8.96
CA LEU A 173 -9.16 -12.21 9.81
C LEU A 173 -10.00 -13.22 9.00
N LYS A 174 -10.32 -12.91 7.75
CA LYS A 174 -10.99 -13.84 6.83
C LYS A 174 -10.08 -14.94 6.29
N LEU A 175 -8.76 -14.79 6.37
CA LEU A 175 -7.79 -15.80 5.94
C LEU A 175 -7.73 -16.99 6.90
N SER A 176 -7.55 -16.72 8.19
CA SER A 176 -7.62 -17.73 9.26
C SER A 176 -7.77 -17.03 10.62
N ASP A 177 -8.89 -17.25 11.28
CA ASP A 177 -9.25 -16.69 12.59
C ASP A 177 -8.71 -17.50 13.77
N HIS A 178 -8.32 -18.76 13.54
CA HIS A 178 -7.77 -19.66 14.57
C HIS A 178 -6.24 -19.75 14.56
N ASN A 179 -5.56 -19.15 13.58
CA ASN A 179 -4.10 -19.20 13.49
C ASN A 179 -3.43 -18.08 14.30
N THR A 180 -2.61 -18.46 15.28
CA THR A 180 -1.95 -17.51 16.19
C THR A 180 -1.01 -16.52 15.49
N LEU A 181 -0.37 -16.93 14.40
CA LEU A 181 0.52 -16.07 13.61
C LEU A 181 -0.29 -15.04 12.82
N VAL A 182 -1.41 -15.45 12.21
CA VAL A 182 -2.34 -14.53 11.53
C VAL A 182 -2.88 -13.50 12.53
N LEU A 183 -3.34 -13.93 13.70
CA LEU A 183 -3.82 -13.03 14.75
C LEU A 183 -2.74 -12.06 15.23
N ARG A 184 -1.47 -12.49 15.31
CA ARG A 184 -0.34 -11.61 15.65
C ARG A 184 -0.11 -10.54 14.58
N CYS A 185 -0.14 -10.92 13.30
CA CYS A 185 -0.05 -9.97 12.19
C CYS A 185 -1.20 -8.96 12.21
N VAL A 186 -2.45 -9.42 12.41
CA VAL A 186 -3.61 -8.53 12.55
C VAL A 186 -3.41 -7.54 13.68
N LYS A 187 -3.02 -8.00 14.88
CA LYS A 187 -2.74 -7.12 16.03
C LYS A 187 -1.68 -6.07 15.70
N PHE A 188 -0.62 -6.47 14.98
CA PHE A 188 0.44 -5.54 14.57
C PHE A 188 -0.08 -4.47 13.61
N VAL A 189 -0.81 -4.87 12.56
CA VAL A 189 -1.40 -3.94 11.59
C VAL A 189 -2.41 -3.00 12.27
N GLN A 190 -3.19 -3.49 13.25
CA GLN A 190 -4.07 -2.66 14.07
C GLN A 190 -3.31 -1.60 14.88
N GLN A 191 -2.11 -1.90 15.40
CA GLN A 191 -1.30 -0.87 16.06
C GLN A 191 -0.85 0.20 15.07
N LEU A 192 -0.41 -0.19 13.87
CA LEU A 192 -0.07 0.78 12.82
C LEU A 192 -1.27 1.67 12.48
N LEU A 193 -2.46 1.09 12.33
CA LEU A 193 -3.69 1.81 12.08
C LEU A 193 -4.00 2.83 13.18
N ARG A 194 -3.78 2.49 14.45
CA ARG A 194 -3.95 3.43 15.59
C ARG A 194 -2.98 4.60 15.49
N ILE A 195 -1.72 4.35 15.11
CA ILE A 195 -0.71 5.40 14.91
C ILE A 195 -1.15 6.36 13.79
N VAL A 196 -1.59 5.82 12.64
CA VAL A 196 -2.08 6.63 11.52
C VAL A 196 -3.28 7.49 11.92
N ASN A 197 -4.23 6.93 12.68
CA ASN A 197 -5.38 7.69 13.19
C ASN A 197 -4.94 8.82 14.12
N ALA A 198 -3.96 8.60 15.00
CA ALA A 198 -3.44 9.64 15.88
C ALA A 198 -2.79 10.78 15.06
N TRP A 199 -2.03 10.45 14.02
CA TRP A 199 -1.44 11.46 13.13
C TRP A 199 -2.48 12.26 12.34
N ALA A 200 -3.55 11.61 11.88
CA ALA A 200 -4.65 12.30 11.20
C ALA A 200 -5.34 13.32 12.13
N ILE A 201 -5.51 13.00 13.42
CA ILE A 201 -6.08 13.91 14.41
C ILE A 201 -5.14 15.10 14.68
N LEU A 202 -3.85 14.85 14.84
CA LEU A 202 -2.84 15.89 15.10
C LEU A 202 -2.74 16.89 13.93
N SER A 203 -2.67 16.37 12.70
CA SER A 203 -2.63 17.20 11.48
C SER A 203 -3.94 17.97 11.25
N GLY A 204 -5.10 17.38 11.56
CA GLY A 204 -6.39 18.06 11.52
C GLY A 204 -6.54 19.17 12.59
N GLY A 205 -5.91 19.02 13.75
CA GLY A 205 -5.90 20.03 14.82
C GLY A 205 -5.07 21.26 14.48
N LEU A 206 -3.91 21.07 13.83
CA LEU A 206 -3.03 22.14 13.37
C LEU A 206 -3.67 23.03 12.29
N ASN A 207 -4.37 22.42 11.31
CA ASN A 207 -5.06 23.17 10.26
C ASN A 207 -6.24 24.01 10.77
N ARG A 208 -6.91 23.58 11.85
CA ARG A 208 -8.02 24.36 12.47
C ARG A 208 -7.52 25.57 13.25
N HIS A 209 -6.31 25.53 13.79
CA HIS A 209 -5.72 26.68 14.48
C HIS A 209 -5.24 27.76 13.51
N ASN A 210 -4.75 27.39 12.32
CA ASN A 210 -4.29 28.34 11.32
C ASN A 210 -5.46 29.08 10.62
N GLY A 211 -6.60 28.40 10.39
CA GLY A 211 -7.79 29.00 9.78
C GLY A 211 -8.52 30.05 10.65
N ASN A 212 -8.22 30.10 11.96
CA ASN A 212 -8.77 31.13 12.86
C ASN A 212 -7.91 32.41 12.94
N ALA A 213 -6.65 32.36 12.49
CA ALA A 213 -5.77 33.54 12.48
C ALA A 213 -6.11 34.51 11.34
N ASP A 214 -6.61 34.01 10.21
CA ASP A 214 -6.96 34.84 9.04
C ASP A 214 -8.31 35.56 9.18
N MET A 215 -9.13 35.23 10.19
CA MET A 215 -10.45 35.86 10.39
C MET A 215 -10.40 37.15 11.23
N PHE A 216 -9.24 37.50 11.80
CA PHE A 216 -9.09 38.68 12.68
C PHE A 216 -8.39 39.89 12.05
N VAL A 217 -7.99 39.84 10.77
CA VAL A 217 -7.26 40.94 10.10
C VAL A 217 -8.16 41.91 9.32
N SER A 218 -9.47 41.64 9.18
CA SER A 218 -10.35 42.48 8.35
C SER A 218 -11.47 43.14 9.15
N GLN A 219 -11.11 44.10 10.02
CA GLN A 219 -12.03 45.17 10.44
C GLN A 219 -11.28 46.35 11.03
N LYS A 220 -10.85 47.26 10.16
CA LYS A 220 -10.57 48.66 10.52
C LYS A 220 -11.17 49.56 9.44
N PRO A 221 -12.27 50.27 9.70
CA PRO A 221 -12.66 51.39 8.86
C PRO A 221 -12.05 52.69 9.39
N MET A 222 -11.41 53.43 8.47
CA MET A 222 -11.31 54.90 8.50
C MET A 222 -12.70 55.46 8.79
N THR A 223 -12.89 56.34 9.77
CA THR A 223 -12.58 57.78 9.74
C THR A 223 -12.81 58.33 11.14
#